data_AF-A0A023FCP2-F1
#
_entry.id   AF-A0A023FCP2-F1
#
_cell.length_a   1.000
_cell.length_b   1.000
_cell.length_c   1.000
_cell.angle_alpha   90.00
_cell.angle_beta   90.00
_cell.angle_gamma   90.00
#
_symmetry.space_group_name_H-M   'P 1'
#
loop_
_entity.id
_entity.type
_entity.pdbx_description
1 polymer ?
#
loop_
_entity_poly.entity_id
_entity_poly.type
_entity_poly.pdbx_seq_one_letter_code
_entity_poly.pdbx_strand_id
1 'polypeptide(L)'
;MKALFLIAILITTAELANCCDHGHRDDSQCSPPPGGCPGKGKGPPQQVWLRDDDGKTCYNVSTSDCQGRGHKTLTDCFMFCVSE
;
A
#
# COMPACT_ATOMS: atom_id res chain seq x y z
N MET A 1 -34.83 21.56 -31.43
CA MET A 1 -35.15 20.26 -30.80
C MET A 1 -33.97 19.34 -31.10
N LYS A 2 -32.98 19.30 -30.21
CA LYS A 2 -32.80 18.20 -29.24
C LYS A 2 -32.74 16.83 -29.94
N ALA A 3 -31.69 16.59 -30.72
CA ALA A 3 -31.28 15.23 -31.04
C ALA A 3 -30.43 14.73 -29.87
N LEU A 4 -30.89 13.63 -29.30
CA LEU A 4 -30.56 13.14 -27.98
C LEU A 4 -29.14 12.56 -27.93
N PHE A 5 -28.45 12.94 -26.86
CA PHE A 5 -27.25 12.31 -26.32
C PHE A 5 -27.46 10.81 -26.11
N LEU A 6 -26.90 9.98 -26.98
CA LEU A 6 -26.59 8.56 -26.75
C LEU A 6 -25.34 8.34 -27.62
N ILE A 7 -24.14 8.07 -27.10
CA ILE A 7 -23.79 6.96 -26.22
C ILE A 7 -22.52 7.40 -25.46
N ALA A 8 -22.62 7.44 -24.14
CA ALA A 8 -21.48 7.52 -23.25
C ALA A 8 -20.73 6.18 -23.35
N ILE A 9 -19.74 6.09 -24.24
CA ILE A 9 -18.78 4.98 -24.18
C ILE A 9 -17.76 5.35 -23.11
N LEU A 10 -18.08 4.91 -21.89
CA LEU A 10 -17.16 4.74 -20.79
C LEU A 10 -16.06 3.76 -21.22
N ILE A 11 -14.98 4.28 -21.79
CA ILE A 11 -13.68 3.62 -21.70
C ILE A 11 -12.82 4.55 -20.89
N THR A 12 -12.85 4.38 -19.57
CA THR A 12 -11.79 4.88 -18.69
C THR A 12 -10.51 4.20 -19.17
N THR A 13 -9.77 4.89 -20.03
CA THR A 13 -8.41 4.51 -20.37
C THR A 13 -7.65 4.37 -19.07
N ALA A 14 -6.98 3.22 -18.97
CA ALA A 14 -6.21 2.80 -17.83
C ALA A 14 -5.48 3.97 -17.16
N GLU A 15 -5.73 4.19 -15.88
CA GLU A 15 -4.72 4.75 -15.00
C GLU A 15 -3.66 3.67 -14.74
N LEU A 16 -3.00 3.21 -15.81
CA LEU A 16 -1.72 2.53 -15.68
C LEU A 16 -0.66 3.63 -15.67
N ALA A 17 0.00 3.74 -14.52
CA ALA A 17 1.24 4.46 -14.29
C ALA A 17 1.16 6.00 -14.22
N ASN A 18 0.46 6.53 -13.21
CA ASN A 18 0.87 7.80 -12.60
C ASN A 18 1.91 7.60 -11.46
N CYS A 19 2.71 6.54 -11.50
CA CYS A 19 3.84 6.38 -10.57
C CYS A 19 5.13 6.97 -11.18
N CYS A 20 5.02 8.22 -11.63
CA CYS A 20 6.17 9.08 -11.89
C CYS A 20 6.09 10.23 -10.88
N ASP A 21 6.43 9.95 -9.63
CA ASP A 21 6.91 11.01 -8.75
C ASP A 21 8.27 10.56 -8.20
N HIS A 22 9.31 11.16 -8.74
CA HIS A 22 10.67 11.09 -8.23
C HIS A 22 10.73 11.93 -6.95
N GLY A 23 9.92 11.55 -5.97
CA GLY A 23 9.76 12.19 -4.68
C GLY A 23 10.30 11.25 -3.62
N HIS A 24 11.29 11.72 -2.87
CA HIS A 24 11.78 11.17 -1.60
C HIS A 24 10.89 10.02 -1.07
N ARG A 25 11.26 8.76 -1.33
CA ARG A 25 10.50 7.58 -0.88
C ARG A 25 10.31 7.73 0.61
N ASP A 26 9.08 8.07 1.02
CA ASP A 26 8.71 8.10 2.42
C ASP A 26 8.60 6.64 2.89
N ASP A 27 9.77 6.08 3.23
CA ASP A 27 9.94 4.73 3.74
C ASP A 27 9.21 4.52 5.08
N SER A 28 8.53 5.54 5.61
CA SER A 28 7.69 5.40 6.81
C SER A 28 6.57 4.37 6.63
N GLN A 29 6.15 4.07 5.40
CA GLN A 29 5.19 2.99 5.12
C GLN A 29 5.84 1.60 5.18
N CYS A 30 7.15 1.49 5.02
CA CYS A 30 7.86 0.22 4.95
C CYS A 30 8.21 -0.35 6.33
N SER A 31 8.42 0.51 7.33
CA SER A 31 8.82 0.10 8.68
C SER A 31 7.72 0.34 9.69
N PRO A 32 7.61 -0.48 10.77
CA PRO A 32 6.62 -0.25 11.81
C PRO A 32 6.79 1.12 12.48
N PRO A 33 5.73 1.67 13.11
CA PRO A 33 5.88 2.89 13.89
C PRO A 33 6.76 2.64 15.12
N PRO A 34 7.30 3.70 15.76
CA PRO A 34 8.00 3.55 17.03
C PRO A 34 7.13 2.79 18.05
N GLY A 35 7.64 1.69 18.60
CA GLY A 35 6.88 0.80 19.48
C GLY A 35 6.15 -0.37 18.80
N GLY A 36 6.25 -0.50 17.48
CA GLY A 36 5.70 -1.63 16.73
C GLY A 36 4.21 -1.49 16.38
N CYS A 37 3.68 -2.47 15.64
CA CYS A 37 2.24 -2.56 15.40
C CYS A 37 1.53 -3.22 16.60
N PRO A 38 0.44 -2.65 17.13
CA PRO A 38 -0.32 -3.25 18.22
C PRO A 38 -1.08 -4.53 17.79
N GLY A 39 -0.67 -5.68 18.32
CA GLY A 39 -1.35 -6.97 18.08
C GLY A 39 -2.80 -7.05 18.60
N LYS A 40 -3.24 -6.10 19.43
CA LYS A 40 -4.62 -6.00 19.97
C LYS A 40 -5.12 -4.56 19.85
N GLY A 41 -6.37 -4.40 19.44
CA GLY A 41 -6.99 -3.10 19.23
C GLY A 41 -8.43 -3.22 18.73
N LYS A 42 -8.99 -2.10 18.25
CA LYS A 42 -10.35 -2.08 17.70
C LYS A 42 -10.35 -2.66 16.29
N GLY A 43 -10.97 -3.83 16.13
CA GLY A 43 -11.17 -4.47 14.83
C GLY A 43 -10.60 -5.89 14.78
N PRO A 44 -10.94 -6.66 13.74
CA PRO A 44 -10.33 -7.96 13.53
C PRO A 44 -8.83 -7.81 13.25
N PRO A 45 -8.00 -8.76 13.69
CA PRO A 45 -6.60 -8.78 13.29
C PRO A 45 -6.47 -8.93 11.78
N GLN A 46 -5.59 -8.14 11.19
CA GLN A 46 -5.21 -8.20 9.78
C GLN A 46 -3.73 -8.56 9.66
N GLN A 47 -3.38 -9.15 8.52
CA GLN A 47 -2.02 -9.46 8.16
C GLN A 47 -1.42 -8.27 7.42
N VAL A 48 -0.28 -7.80 7.89
CA VAL A 48 0.45 -6.66 7.33
C VAL A 48 1.89 -7.08 7.07
N TRP A 49 2.43 -6.68 5.93
CA TRP A 49 3.81 -6.93 5.51
C TRP A 49 4.65 -5.67 5.66
N LEU A 50 5.79 -5.79 6.33
CA LEU A 50 6.72 -4.71 6.63
C LEU A 50 8.12 -5.14 6.21
N ARG A 51 8.98 -4.17 5.89
CA ARG A 51 10.40 -4.38 5.65
C ARG A 51 11.11 -4.58 6.98
N ASP A 52 11.97 -5.59 7.02
CA ASP A 52 12.84 -5.86 8.16
C ASP A 52 13.92 -4.78 8.29
N ASP A 53 14.59 -4.71 9.43
CA ASP A 53 15.67 -3.77 9.72
C ASP A 53 16.89 -4.00 8.82
N ASP A 54 17.02 -5.21 8.23
CA ASP A 54 18.04 -5.53 7.24
C ASP A 54 17.85 -4.82 5.88
N GLY A 55 16.66 -4.25 5.65
CA GLY A 55 16.28 -3.56 4.41
C GLY A 55 16.10 -4.45 3.18
N LYS A 56 16.25 -5.77 3.33
CA LYS A 56 16.33 -6.77 2.24
C LYS A 56 15.19 -7.76 2.27
N THR A 57 14.51 -7.88 3.39
CA THR A 57 13.43 -8.86 3.55
C THR A 57 12.15 -8.18 4.02
N CYS A 58 11.04 -8.86 3.75
CA CYS A 58 9.73 -8.47 4.22
C CYS A 58 9.23 -9.54 5.19
N TYR A 59 8.73 -9.12 6.34
CA TYR A 59 8.15 -9.98 7.36
C TYR A 59 6.67 -9.65 7.55
N ASN A 60 5.93 -10.63 8.07
CA ASN A 60 4.51 -10.54 8.29
C ASN A 60 4.21 -10.34 9.78
N VAL A 61 3.26 -9.45 10.08
CA VAL A 61 2.70 -9.28 11.43
C VAL A 61 1.19 -9.35 11.40
N SER A 62 0.62 -10.00 12.42
CA SER A 62 -0.81 -9.93 12.70
C SER A 62 -1.08 -8.77 13.66
N THR A 63 -1.83 -7.78 13.20
CA THR A 63 -2.11 -6.55 13.95
C THR A 63 -3.53 -6.08 13.71
N SER A 64 -4.16 -5.44 14.69
CA SER A 64 -5.47 -4.79 14.46
C SER A 64 -5.33 -3.46 13.73
N ASP A 65 -4.18 -2.79 13.90
CA ASP A 65 -3.88 -1.50 13.28
C ASP A 65 -2.36 -1.33 13.19
N CYS A 66 -1.85 -0.71 12.13
CA CYS A 66 -0.45 -0.28 12.08
C CYS A 66 -0.31 1.16 11.57
N GLN A 67 -1.29 2.03 11.87
CA GLN A 67 -1.25 3.46 11.59
C GLN A 67 -1.03 3.77 10.10
N GLY A 68 -1.63 2.97 9.22
CA GLY A 68 -1.47 3.11 7.77
C GLY A 68 -0.12 2.66 7.22
N ARG A 69 0.70 1.97 8.02
CA ARG A 69 1.98 1.40 7.59
C ARG A 69 1.85 -0.06 7.18
N GLY A 70 2.77 -0.49 6.32
CA GLY A 70 2.87 -1.82 5.77
C GLY A 70 1.88 -2.10 4.65
N HIS A 71 2.11 -3.22 3.98
CA HIS A 71 1.38 -3.64 2.79
C HIS A 71 0.52 -4.87 3.04
N LYS A 72 -0.51 -5.06 2.21
CA LYS A 72 -1.42 -6.23 2.33
C LYS A 72 -0.79 -7.52 1.83
N THR A 73 0.20 -7.43 0.95
CA THR A 73 0.85 -8.59 0.33
C THR A 73 2.37 -8.52 0.45
N LEU A 74 3.02 -9.68 0.43
CA LEU A 74 4.47 -9.79 0.37
C LEU A 74 5.02 -9.13 -0.90
N THR A 75 4.35 -9.31 -2.03
CA THR A 75 4.75 -8.73 -3.32
C THR A 75 4.79 -7.21 -3.26
N ASP A 76 3.76 -6.57 -2.70
CA ASP A 76 3.74 -5.11 -2.55
C ASP A 76 4.88 -4.64 -1.65
N CYS A 77 5.08 -5.29 -0.50
CA CYS A 77 6.20 -4.97 0.39
C CYS A 77 7.54 -5.09 -0.35
N PHE A 78 7.74 -6.17 -1.11
CA PHE A 78 8.99 -6.35 -1.86
C PHE A 78 9.17 -5.26 -2.92
N MET A 79 8.15 -4.98 -3.73
CA MET A 79 8.23 -4.00 -4.82
C MET A 79 8.40 -2.56 -4.35
N PHE A 80 7.76 -2.19 -3.23
CA PHE A 80 7.78 -0.81 -2.76
C PHE A 80 8.89 -0.52 -1.73
N CYS A 81 9.31 -1.54 -0.97
CA CYS A 81 10.23 -1.35 0.15
C CYS A 81 11.59 -2.01 -0.04
N VAL A 82 11.71 -3.09 -0.81
CA VAL A 82 12.97 -3.85 -0.95
C VAL A 82 13.60 -3.70 -2.33
N SER A 83 12.79 -3.76 -3.38
CA SER A 83 13.23 -3.64 -4.76
C SER A 83 13.50 -2.17 -5.07
N GLU A 84 14.78 -1.82 -5.19
CA GLU A 84 15.21 -0.56 -5.82
C GLU A 84 14.99 -0.58 -7.32
#